data_AF-A0A940BIK6-F1
#
_entry.id   AF-A0A940BIK6-F1
#
_cell.length_a   1.000
_cell.length_b   1.000
_cell.length_c   1.000
_cell.angle_alpha   90.00
_cell.angle_beta   90.00
_cell.angle_gamma   90.00
#
_symmetry.space_group_name_H-M   'P 1'
#
loop_
_entity.id
_entity.type
_entity.pdbx_description
1 polymer ?
#
loop_
_entity_poly.entity_id
_entity_poly.type
_entity_poly.pdbx_seq_one_letter_code
_entity_poly.pdbx_strand_id
1 'polypeptide(L)'
;MKKLIVFLLVLSLVAAASALAADYSDVFTKFDQRSSWTEAAAITFSDEGVLVNGSGVAVDGTTARITQPGTYMVTGSCADGQLLVEVTKDEKVQLVLGGLSLSCSDSAPLYVLSADKVSLTLAPGSSNFFSDGAVYTRPFEKEPNACICARDDLTINGSGELKVEGNNNNGIGCKNDLKIVSGTVTVTAVKNALKGNDSVAIKDGIITLTAGKDGIKSDNEDEPGKGYVYVGGGTLDITAADDALQGQQDVTVSGGSILVSVEGKTVNSKGTQDIAQGVINRK
;
A
#
# COMPACT_ATOMS: atom_id res chain seq x y z
N MET A 1 60.14 -50.53 -15.92
CA MET A 1 59.04 -50.27 -14.97
C MET A 1 59.22 -48.89 -14.35
N LYS A 2 58.62 -47.84 -14.91
CA LYS A 2 58.50 -46.52 -14.26
C LYS A 2 57.04 -46.11 -14.39
N LYS A 3 56.39 -45.93 -13.25
CA LYS A 3 54.95 -45.75 -13.09
C LYS A 3 54.52 -44.39 -13.66
N LEU A 4 53.51 -44.40 -14.51
CA LEU A 4 52.82 -43.22 -15.01
C LEU A 4 51.84 -42.76 -13.93
N ILE A 5 52.10 -41.63 -13.29
CA ILE A 5 51.16 -40.99 -12.35
C ILE A 5 50.26 -40.08 -13.18
N VAL A 6 48.99 -40.44 -13.29
CA VAL A 6 47.96 -39.60 -13.91
C VAL A 6 47.41 -38.66 -12.85
N PHE A 7 47.56 -37.36 -13.08
CA PHE A 7 47.03 -36.29 -12.26
C PHE A 7 45.55 -36.11 -12.62
N LEU A 8 44.62 -36.46 -11.73
CA LEU A 8 43.19 -36.24 -11.93
C LEU A 8 42.84 -34.83 -11.40
N LEU A 9 42.82 -33.85 -12.30
CA LEU A 9 42.34 -32.50 -11.99
C LEU A 9 40.80 -32.54 -11.91
N VAL A 10 40.25 -32.54 -10.70
CA VAL A 10 38.80 -32.42 -10.50
C VAL A 10 38.44 -30.94 -10.65
N LEU A 11 37.96 -30.57 -11.84
CA LEU A 11 37.39 -29.25 -12.09
C LEU A 11 35.99 -29.21 -11.46
N SER A 12 35.87 -28.68 -10.24
CA SER A 12 34.58 -28.41 -9.62
C SER A 12 33.89 -27.27 -10.36
N LEU A 13 32.87 -27.61 -11.15
CA LEU A 13 32.00 -26.64 -11.82
C LEU A 13 31.11 -25.99 -10.75
N VAL A 14 31.50 -24.83 -10.24
CA VAL A 14 30.59 -23.99 -9.47
C VAL A 14 29.67 -23.34 -10.50
N ALA A 15 28.47 -23.88 -10.67
CA ALA A 15 27.42 -23.18 -11.38
C ALA A 15 27.02 -21.97 -10.54
N ALA A 16 27.48 -20.78 -10.94
CA ALA A 16 26.89 -19.54 -10.47
C ALA A 16 25.47 -19.49 -11.03
N ALA A 17 24.49 -19.89 -10.22
CA ALA A 17 23.09 -19.58 -10.50
C ALA A 17 22.96 -18.07 -10.38
N SER A 18 23.01 -17.36 -11.51
CA SER A 18 22.51 -15.99 -11.56
C SER A 18 21.02 -16.09 -11.25
N ALA A 19 20.60 -15.58 -10.09
CA ALA A 19 19.18 -15.34 -9.86
C ALA A 19 18.68 -14.51 -11.05
N LEU A 20 17.73 -15.06 -11.80
CA LEU A 20 17.04 -14.28 -12.81
C LEU A 20 16.32 -13.17 -12.04
N ALA A 21 16.65 -11.91 -12.30
CA ALA A 21 15.92 -10.80 -11.71
C ALA A 21 14.42 -11.04 -12.00
N ALA A 22 13.59 -11.03 -10.96
CA ALA A 22 12.16 -11.21 -11.14
C ALA A 22 11.63 -10.10 -12.06
N ASP A 23 10.79 -10.47 -13.02
CA ASP A 23 10.22 -9.51 -13.95
C ASP A 23 9.06 -8.77 -13.27
N TYR A 24 9.31 -7.52 -12.89
CA TYR A 24 8.32 -6.64 -12.28
C TYR A 24 7.64 -5.70 -13.29
N SER A 25 7.85 -5.86 -14.61
CA SER A 25 7.29 -4.96 -15.64
C SER A 25 5.77 -4.86 -15.60
N ASP A 26 5.11 -5.94 -15.17
CA ASP A 26 3.65 -6.10 -15.22
C ASP A 26 2.97 -5.93 -13.85
N VAL A 27 3.71 -5.54 -12.81
CA VAL A 27 3.15 -5.33 -11.46
C VAL A 27 2.14 -4.19 -11.44
N PHE A 28 2.35 -3.14 -12.23
CA PHE A 28 1.45 -1.98 -12.29
C PHE A 28 0.59 -2.02 -13.56
N THR A 29 -0.67 -2.43 -13.40
CA THR A 29 -1.64 -2.48 -14.48
C THR A 29 -1.96 -1.09 -15.03
N LYS A 30 -2.61 -1.04 -16.20
CA LYS A 30 -3.11 0.23 -16.77
C LYS A 30 -4.09 0.96 -15.84
N PHE A 31 -4.87 0.20 -15.04
CA PHE A 31 -5.79 0.80 -14.08
C PHE A 31 -5.03 1.42 -12.91
N ASP A 32 -3.98 0.76 -12.41
CA ASP A 32 -3.13 1.27 -11.33
C ASP A 32 -2.50 2.60 -11.71
N GLN A 33 -2.07 2.72 -12.97
CA GLN A 33 -1.42 3.90 -13.51
C GLN A 33 -2.39 4.99 -14.00
N ARG A 34 -3.71 4.75 -13.94
CA ARG A 34 -4.72 5.71 -14.41
C ARG A 34 -4.89 6.84 -13.40
N SER A 35 -4.22 7.97 -13.64
CA SER A 35 -4.38 9.21 -12.87
C SER A 35 -5.32 10.23 -13.51
N SER A 36 -5.81 9.98 -14.72
CA SER A 36 -6.85 10.81 -15.35
C SER A 36 -8.24 10.34 -14.93
N TRP A 37 -9.20 11.25 -14.85
CA TRP A 37 -10.61 10.91 -14.57
C TRP A 37 -11.58 11.76 -15.36
N THR A 38 -12.79 11.24 -15.49
CA THR A 38 -14.01 12.01 -15.77
C THR A 38 -14.94 11.70 -14.61
N GLU A 39 -15.36 12.75 -13.90
CA GLU A 39 -16.16 12.58 -12.69
C GLU A 39 -17.54 12.01 -13.04
N ALA A 40 -17.92 10.90 -12.40
CA ALA A 40 -19.24 10.31 -12.54
C ALA A 40 -20.17 10.72 -11.39
N ALA A 41 -19.63 10.86 -10.19
CA ALA A 41 -20.34 11.37 -9.02
C ALA A 41 -19.41 12.13 -8.07
N ALA A 42 -19.96 13.09 -7.34
CA ALA A 42 -19.29 13.84 -6.28
C ALA A 42 -19.80 13.38 -4.90
N ILE A 43 -18.89 13.21 -3.95
CA ILE A 43 -19.17 12.94 -2.54
C ILE A 43 -18.48 14.04 -1.73
N THR A 44 -19.26 14.81 -0.97
CA THR A 44 -18.74 15.89 -0.11
C THR A 44 -19.10 15.61 1.34
N PHE A 45 -18.08 15.42 2.18
CA PHE A 45 -18.23 15.19 3.61
C PHE A 45 -18.32 16.51 4.39
N SER A 46 -19.18 16.52 5.40
CA SER A 46 -19.33 17.56 6.42
C SER A 46 -19.67 16.89 7.76
N ASP A 47 -19.53 17.58 8.89
CA ASP A 47 -19.94 17.06 10.19
C ASP A 47 -21.48 16.92 10.29
N GLU A 48 -22.22 17.64 9.44
CA GLU A 48 -23.67 17.56 9.32
C GLU A 48 -24.16 16.38 8.46
N GLY A 49 -23.26 15.71 7.72
CA GLY A 49 -23.56 14.58 6.86
C GLY A 49 -22.84 14.59 5.52
N VAL A 50 -23.30 13.74 4.59
CA VAL A 50 -22.70 13.58 3.26
C VAL A 50 -23.63 14.07 2.16
N LEU A 51 -23.13 14.98 1.32
CA LEU A 51 -23.80 15.38 0.08
C LEU A 51 -23.29 14.53 -1.09
N VAL A 52 -24.22 13.99 -1.88
CA VAL A 52 -23.91 13.22 -3.09
C VAL A 52 -24.54 13.90 -4.31
N ASN A 53 -23.73 14.17 -5.34
CA ASN A 53 -24.21 14.57 -6.66
C ASN A 53 -23.87 13.46 -7.67
N GLY A 54 -24.87 12.69 -8.09
CA GLY A 54 -24.71 11.51 -8.93
C GLY A 54 -25.40 10.29 -8.32
N SER A 55 -25.01 9.09 -8.78
CA SER A 55 -25.57 7.81 -8.34
C SER A 55 -24.50 6.85 -7.84
N GLY A 56 -24.93 5.70 -7.32
CA GLY A 56 -24.02 4.64 -6.87
C GLY A 56 -23.43 4.84 -5.47
N VAL A 57 -24.02 5.76 -4.68
CA VAL A 57 -23.65 6.01 -3.29
C VAL A 57 -24.92 6.00 -2.43
N ALA A 58 -24.92 5.20 -1.37
CA ALA A 58 -25.90 5.25 -0.30
C ALA A 58 -25.34 6.07 0.87
N VAL A 59 -26.16 6.91 1.49
CA VAL A 59 -25.76 7.77 2.62
C VAL A 59 -26.58 7.42 3.85
N ASP A 60 -25.91 7.32 5.00
CA ASP A 60 -26.51 7.21 6.32
C ASP A 60 -25.72 8.10 7.30
N GLY A 61 -26.28 9.27 7.64
CA GLY A 61 -25.59 10.29 8.44
C GLY A 61 -24.27 10.72 7.81
N THR A 62 -23.17 10.50 8.52
CA THR A 62 -21.79 10.78 8.09
C THR A 62 -21.11 9.58 7.41
N THR A 63 -21.87 8.53 7.08
CA THR A 63 -21.39 7.36 6.35
C THR A 63 -21.82 7.42 4.88
N ALA A 64 -20.87 7.29 3.97
CA ALA A 64 -21.12 7.10 2.54
C ALA A 64 -20.70 5.69 2.12
N ARG A 65 -21.58 4.93 1.45
CA ARG A 65 -21.29 3.61 0.91
C ARG A 65 -21.40 3.63 -0.60
N ILE A 66 -20.28 3.44 -1.29
CA ILE A 66 -20.25 3.23 -2.74
C ILE A 66 -20.72 1.81 -3.04
N THR A 67 -21.74 1.70 -3.88
CA THR A 67 -22.43 0.44 -4.22
C THR A 67 -22.41 0.11 -5.71
N GLN A 68 -21.76 0.96 -6.52
CA GLN A 68 -21.61 0.75 -7.96
C GLN A 68 -20.16 1.03 -8.39
N PRO A 69 -19.67 0.40 -9.46
CA PRO A 69 -18.38 0.73 -10.05
C PRO A 69 -18.43 2.14 -10.63
N GLY A 70 -17.30 2.84 -10.61
CA GLY A 70 -17.26 4.19 -11.15
C GLY A 70 -16.07 5.01 -10.69
N THR A 71 -16.15 6.31 -11.01
CA THR A 71 -15.17 7.30 -10.56
C THR A 71 -15.88 8.35 -9.71
N TYR A 72 -15.41 8.51 -8.47
CA TYR A 72 -16.04 9.36 -7.46
C TYR A 72 -15.04 10.45 -7.04
N MET A 73 -15.40 11.71 -7.22
CA MET A 73 -14.67 12.82 -6.61
C MET A 73 -15.07 12.90 -5.14
N VAL A 74 -14.11 12.86 -4.23
CA VAL A 74 -14.35 12.87 -2.79
C VAL A 74 -13.63 14.04 -2.14
N THR A 75 -14.39 14.89 -1.45
CA THR A 75 -13.92 16.15 -0.87
C THR A 75 -14.59 16.44 0.48
N GLY A 76 -14.18 17.53 1.13
CA GLY A 76 -14.79 18.03 2.35
C GLY A 76 -14.11 17.49 3.60
N SER A 77 -14.74 17.66 4.75
CA SER A 77 -14.17 17.28 6.04
C SER A 77 -15.22 16.74 6.99
N CYS A 78 -14.94 15.63 7.66
CA CYS A 78 -15.80 15.12 8.73
C CYS A 78 -14.94 14.51 9.83
N ALA A 79 -15.16 14.94 11.07
CA ALA A 79 -14.42 14.51 12.26
C ALA A 79 -14.82 13.10 12.74
N ASP A 80 -16.01 12.63 12.35
CA ASP A 80 -16.46 11.26 12.60
C ASP A 80 -17.36 10.75 11.47
N GLY A 81 -16.73 10.39 10.37
CA GLY A 81 -17.37 9.89 9.16
C GLY A 81 -16.66 8.68 8.58
N GLN A 82 -17.35 7.97 7.70
CA GLN A 82 -16.84 6.73 7.14
C GLN A 82 -17.19 6.63 5.65
N LEU A 83 -16.19 6.31 4.84
CA LEU A 83 -16.35 5.97 3.43
C LEU A 83 -16.18 4.45 3.26
N LEU A 84 -17.25 3.81 2.81
CA LEU A 84 -17.30 2.38 2.54
C LEU A 84 -17.35 2.14 1.03
N VAL A 85 -16.66 1.10 0.56
CA VAL A 85 -16.75 0.64 -0.82
C VAL A 85 -17.17 -0.83 -0.82
N GLU A 86 -18.28 -1.13 -1.47
CA GLU A 86 -18.83 -2.48 -1.57
C GLU A 86 -19.46 -2.67 -2.96
N VAL A 87 -18.64 -3.14 -3.89
CA VAL A 87 -19.02 -3.49 -5.25
C VAL A 87 -18.70 -4.97 -5.51
N THR A 88 -19.05 -5.52 -6.67
CA THR A 88 -18.73 -6.93 -6.94
C THR A 88 -17.22 -7.16 -7.09
N LYS A 89 -16.79 -8.42 -6.99
CA LYS A 89 -15.36 -8.81 -7.02
C LYS A 89 -14.69 -8.66 -8.40
N ASP A 90 -15.45 -8.34 -9.44
CA ASP A 90 -15.00 -8.05 -10.79
C ASP A 90 -15.12 -6.55 -11.15
N GLU A 91 -15.58 -5.73 -10.21
CA GLU A 91 -15.83 -4.31 -10.39
C GLU A 91 -14.72 -3.43 -9.79
N LYS A 92 -14.40 -2.34 -10.47
CA LYS A 92 -13.35 -1.39 -10.05
C LYS A 92 -13.92 -0.03 -9.69
N VAL A 93 -13.33 0.60 -8.69
CA VAL A 93 -13.69 1.95 -8.24
C VAL A 93 -12.45 2.83 -8.23
N GLN A 94 -12.60 4.06 -8.73
CA GLN A 94 -11.59 5.11 -8.59
C GLN A 94 -12.14 6.20 -7.66
N LEU A 95 -11.47 6.42 -6.54
CA LEU A 95 -11.72 7.52 -5.61
C LEU A 95 -10.72 8.63 -5.92
N VAL A 96 -11.20 9.74 -6.48
CA VAL A 96 -10.39 10.93 -6.72
C VAL A 96 -10.45 11.80 -5.46
N LEU A 97 -9.35 11.90 -4.73
CA LEU A 97 -9.28 12.64 -3.48
C LEU A 97 -8.92 14.11 -3.77
N GLY A 98 -9.92 14.98 -3.65
CA GLY A 98 -9.86 16.40 -4.05
C GLY A 98 -9.68 17.37 -2.88
N GLY A 99 -9.13 16.93 -1.76
CA GLY A 99 -9.03 17.72 -0.52
C GLY A 99 -9.97 17.18 0.55
N LEU A 100 -9.92 15.87 0.79
CA LEU A 100 -10.73 15.19 1.80
C LEU A 100 -10.00 15.13 3.14
N SER A 101 -10.65 15.45 4.25
CA SER A 101 -10.17 15.19 5.61
C SER A 101 -11.19 14.36 6.38
N LEU A 102 -10.95 13.06 6.54
CA LEU A 102 -11.92 12.13 7.12
C LEU A 102 -11.37 11.40 8.33
N SER A 103 -12.00 11.58 9.48
CA SER A 103 -11.68 10.84 10.70
C SER A 103 -12.84 9.94 11.10
N CYS A 104 -12.55 8.81 11.76
CA CYS A 104 -13.57 7.92 12.31
C CYS A 104 -13.14 7.47 13.70
N SER A 105 -13.93 7.79 14.73
CA SER A 105 -13.51 7.63 16.13
C SER A 105 -13.53 6.18 16.62
N ASP A 106 -14.27 5.31 15.94
CA ASP A 106 -14.59 3.96 16.37
C ASP A 106 -14.32 2.87 15.32
N SER A 107 -13.67 3.23 14.21
CA SER A 107 -13.34 2.35 13.08
C SER A 107 -12.34 2.99 12.10
N ALA A 108 -12.15 2.36 10.94
CA ALA A 108 -11.40 2.92 9.82
C ALA A 108 -12.25 3.95 9.05
N PRO A 109 -11.74 5.17 8.76
CA PRO A 109 -12.46 6.15 7.96
C PRO A 109 -12.64 5.74 6.50
N LEU A 110 -11.75 4.91 5.94
CA LEU A 110 -11.95 4.29 4.62
C LEU A 110 -11.85 2.77 4.74
N TYR A 111 -12.95 2.09 4.42
CA TYR A 111 -12.99 0.63 4.39
C TYR A 111 -13.59 0.08 3.08
N VAL A 112 -12.76 -0.61 2.29
CA VAL A 112 -13.18 -1.36 1.11
C VAL A 112 -13.55 -2.78 1.53
N LEU A 113 -14.85 -3.06 1.58
CA LEU A 113 -15.40 -4.37 1.94
C LEU A 113 -15.26 -5.36 0.77
N SER A 114 -15.49 -4.89 -0.45
CA SER A 114 -15.32 -5.68 -1.67
C SER A 114 -15.12 -4.82 -2.91
N ALA A 115 -14.18 -5.23 -3.76
CA ALA A 115 -14.00 -4.81 -5.15
C ALA A 115 -13.09 -5.81 -5.88
N ASP A 116 -12.94 -5.71 -7.19
CA ASP A 116 -11.72 -6.22 -7.86
C ASP A 116 -10.53 -5.37 -7.42
N LYS A 117 -10.70 -4.04 -7.52
CA LYS A 117 -9.66 -3.07 -7.16
C LYS A 117 -10.23 -1.70 -6.87
N VAL A 118 -9.66 -1.03 -5.87
CA VAL A 118 -9.88 0.40 -5.63
C VAL A 118 -8.60 1.19 -5.88
N SER A 119 -8.70 2.30 -6.62
CA SER A 119 -7.62 3.29 -6.71
C SER A 119 -7.96 4.58 -5.97
N LEU A 120 -7.00 5.09 -5.21
CA LEU A 120 -7.01 6.41 -4.60
C LEU A 120 -6.16 7.33 -5.48
N THR A 121 -6.81 8.16 -6.28
CA THR A 121 -6.13 9.15 -7.12
C THR A 121 -6.05 10.47 -6.38
N LEU A 122 -4.83 10.85 -5.98
CA LEU A 122 -4.53 12.12 -5.32
C LEU A 122 -4.57 13.24 -6.36
N ALA A 123 -5.63 14.04 -6.35
CA ALA A 123 -5.81 15.13 -7.30
C ALA A 123 -4.66 16.16 -7.21
N PRO A 124 -4.21 16.76 -8.32
CA PRO A 124 -3.17 17.78 -8.30
C PRO A 124 -3.50 18.93 -7.34
N GLY A 125 -2.55 19.26 -6.46
CA GLY A 125 -2.70 20.35 -5.49
C GLY A 125 -3.66 20.05 -4.33
N SER A 126 -4.21 18.83 -4.23
CA SER A 126 -5.01 18.44 -3.07
C SER A 126 -4.14 17.95 -1.92
N SER A 127 -4.60 18.19 -0.69
CA SER A 127 -4.08 17.59 0.53
C SER A 127 -5.19 16.79 1.17
N ASN A 128 -4.97 15.49 1.35
CA ASN A 128 -5.97 14.56 1.85
C ASN A 128 -5.51 13.94 3.15
N PHE A 129 -6.41 13.80 4.12
CA PHE A 129 -6.11 13.33 5.46
C PHE A 129 -7.09 12.25 5.90
N PHE A 130 -6.55 11.17 6.50
CA PHE A 130 -7.34 10.14 7.17
C PHE A 130 -6.78 9.88 8.57
N SER A 131 -7.68 9.75 9.55
CA SER A 131 -7.34 9.33 10.91
C SER A 131 -8.36 8.34 11.45
N ASP A 132 -7.91 7.19 11.95
CA ASP A 132 -8.80 6.23 12.59
C ASP A 132 -8.85 6.42 14.11
N GLY A 133 -9.77 5.70 14.74
CA GLY A 133 -9.88 5.63 16.19
C GLY A 133 -8.83 4.70 16.77
N ALA A 134 -8.39 4.95 18.01
CA ALA A 134 -7.44 4.06 18.69
C ALA A 134 -8.04 2.67 18.98
N VAL A 135 -9.37 2.55 19.06
CA VAL A 135 -10.11 1.31 19.33
C VAL A 135 -11.24 1.17 18.32
N TYR A 136 -11.34 0.00 17.69
CA TYR A 136 -12.44 -0.29 16.78
C TYR A 136 -13.56 -0.99 17.54
N THR A 137 -14.73 -0.36 17.60
CA THR A 137 -15.92 -0.91 18.26
C THR A 137 -17.09 -1.11 17.30
N ARG A 138 -17.03 -0.55 16.10
CA ARG A 138 -18.05 -0.72 15.06
C ARG A 138 -17.96 -2.12 14.47
N PRO A 139 -19.03 -2.94 14.51
CA PRO A 139 -18.96 -4.33 14.10
C PRO A 139 -18.95 -4.50 12.58
N PHE A 140 -18.06 -5.36 12.09
CA PHE A 140 -18.05 -5.87 10.73
C PHE A 140 -17.87 -7.38 10.72
N GLU A 141 -18.39 -8.08 9.69
CA GLU A 141 -18.15 -9.52 9.54
C GLU A 141 -16.64 -9.85 9.46
N LYS A 142 -15.87 -8.93 8.86
CA LYS A 142 -14.42 -8.89 8.90
C LYS A 142 -14.03 -7.50 9.36
N GLU A 143 -13.33 -7.40 10.48
CA GLU A 143 -12.93 -6.12 11.04
C GLU A 143 -11.81 -5.48 10.21
N PRO A 144 -11.88 -4.17 9.93
CA PRO A 144 -10.75 -3.46 9.37
C PRO A 144 -9.60 -3.46 10.37
N ASN A 145 -8.37 -3.39 9.87
CA ASN A 145 -7.17 -3.44 10.69
C ASN A 145 -6.13 -2.38 10.29
N ALA A 146 -6.60 -1.32 9.61
CA ALA A 146 -5.82 -0.20 9.15
C ALA A 146 -6.72 1.04 8.99
N CYS A 147 -6.15 2.25 9.10
CA CYS A 147 -6.90 3.50 8.90
C CYS A 147 -7.51 3.60 7.48
N ILE A 148 -6.72 3.24 6.47
CA ILE A 148 -7.23 2.93 5.14
C ILE A 148 -7.12 1.42 4.96
N CYS A 149 -8.27 0.73 4.93
CA CYS A 149 -8.31 -0.72 4.87
C CYS A 149 -9.02 -1.22 3.61
N ALA A 150 -8.46 -2.22 2.94
CA ALA A 150 -9.12 -2.91 1.85
C ALA A 150 -9.07 -4.43 1.97
N ARG A 151 -10.20 -5.10 1.69
CA ARG A 151 -10.27 -6.56 1.62
C ARG A 151 -9.81 -7.15 0.28
N ASP A 152 -9.52 -6.29 -0.69
CA ASP A 152 -9.02 -6.59 -2.04
C ASP A 152 -7.89 -5.62 -2.39
N ASP A 153 -7.50 -5.55 -3.67
CA ASP A 153 -6.41 -4.71 -4.14
C ASP A 153 -6.67 -3.21 -3.90
N LEU A 154 -5.62 -2.52 -3.45
CA LEU A 154 -5.62 -1.07 -3.25
C LEU A 154 -4.45 -0.44 -3.99
N THR A 155 -4.73 0.61 -4.76
CA THR A 155 -3.70 1.42 -5.42
C THR A 155 -3.78 2.88 -5.00
N ILE A 156 -2.64 3.54 -4.87
CA ILE A 156 -2.51 4.98 -4.69
C ILE A 156 -1.73 5.56 -5.88
N ASN A 157 -2.25 6.61 -6.51
CA ASN A 157 -1.61 7.29 -7.63
C ASN A 157 -1.96 8.79 -7.64
N GLY A 158 -1.48 9.52 -8.65
CA GLY A 158 -1.70 10.97 -8.77
C GLY A 158 -0.55 11.79 -8.21
N SER A 159 -0.73 13.11 -8.12
CA SER A 159 0.32 14.06 -7.74
C SER A 159 -0.01 14.92 -6.52
N GLY A 160 -1.19 14.73 -5.92
CA GLY A 160 -1.55 15.34 -4.65
C GLY A 160 -0.87 14.68 -3.45
N GLU A 161 -1.30 15.11 -2.26
CA GLU A 161 -0.76 14.65 -0.98
C GLU A 161 -1.78 13.78 -0.23
N LEU A 162 -1.29 12.75 0.44
CA LEU A 162 -2.05 11.87 1.32
C LEU A 162 -1.33 11.76 2.66
N LYS A 163 -2.01 12.11 3.74
CA LYS A 163 -1.54 11.93 5.11
C LYS A 163 -2.47 10.95 5.84
N VAL A 164 -1.91 9.93 6.49
CA VAL A 164 -2.65 8.89 7.20
C VAL A 164 -2.13 8.72 8.62
N GLU A 165 -3.04 8.72 9.58
CA GLU A 165 -2.79 8.47 11.01
C GLU A 165 -3.52 7.19 11.43
N GLY A 166 -2.79 6.07 11.46
CA GLY A 166 -3.23 4.76 11.92
C GLY A 166 -2.98 4.57 13.42
N ASN A 167 -3.93 5.02 14.22
CA ASN A 167 -3.93 5.00 15.69
C ASN A 167 -4.32 3.64 16.29
N ASN A 168 -5.03 2.78 15.56
CA ASN A 168 -5.37 1.43 16.06
C ASN A 168 -4.28 0.39 15.78
N ASN A 169 -3.86 0.28 14.51
CA ASN A 169 -3.05 -0.82 14.02
C ASN A 169 -2.16 -0.39 12.85
N ASN A 170 -2.49 -0.75 11.61
CA ASN A 170 -1.70 -0.32 10.44
C ASN A 170 -2.17 1.06 9.92
N GLY A 171 -1.31 1.74 9.17
CA GLY A 171 -1.71 2.98 8.48
C GLY A 171 -2.56 2.67 7.26
N ILE A 172 -1.94 2.10 6.24
CA ILE A 172 -2.60 1.67 4.99
C ILE A 172 -2.45 0.16 4.86
N GLY A 173 -3.58 -0.54 4.77
CA GLY A 173 -3.63 -2.00 4.83
C GLY A 173 -4.53 -2.60 3.76
N CYS A 174 -4.09 -3.67 3.09
CA CYS A 174 -4.98 -4.51 2.29
C CYS A 174 -4.71 -6.01 2.42
N LYS A 175 -5.74 -6.81 2.12
CA LYS A 175 -5.66 -8.28 2.13
C LYS A 175 -4.96 -8.85 0.88
N ASN A 176 -4.90 -8.11 -0.22
CA ASN A 176 -4.20 -8.54 -1.42
C ASN A 176 -3.01 -7.61 -1.70
N ASP A 177 -2.98 -6.97 -2.86
CA ASP A 177 -1.85 -6.15 -3.29
C ASP A 177 -2.05 -4.67 -2.94
N LEU A 178 -1.05 -4.10 -2.25
CA LEU A 178 -0.97 -2.65 -2.02
C LEU A 178 0.02 -2.05 -3.01
N LYS A 179 -0.44 -1.12 -3.85
CA LYS A 179 0.39 -0.46 -4.86
C LYS A 179 0.45 1.05 -4.64
N ILE A 180 1.65 1.62 -4.63
CA ILE A 180 1.86 3.07 -4.71
C ILE A 180 2.55 3.37 -6.03
N VAL A 181 1.86 4.08 -6.92
CA VAL A 181 2.38 4.40 -8.25
C VAL A 181 3.09 5.76 -8.25
N SER A 182 2.56 6.73 -7.52
CA SER A 182 3.07 8.10 -7.43
C SER A 182 2.38 8.87 -6.29
N GLY A 183 2.81 10.12 -6.06
CA GLY A 183 2.21 11.06 -5.09
C GLY A 183 3.12 11.36 -3.91
N THR A 184 2.65 12.24 -3.03
CA THR A 184 3.30 12.52 -1.74
C THR A 184 2.50 11.83 -0.65
N VAL A 185 3.07 10.79 -0.03
CA VAL A 185 2.36 9.93 0.94
C VAL A 185 3.07 9.95 2.28
N THR A 186 2.38 10.40 3.33
CA THR A 186 2.88 10.39 4.71
C THR A 186 2.01 9.49 5.56
N VAL A 187 2.61 8.50 6.24
CA VAL A 187 1.88 7.56 7.08
C VAL A 187 2.54 7.45 8.44
N THR A 188 1.75 7.65 9.50
CA THR A 188 2.12 7.31 10.88
C THR A 188 1.22 6.18 11.35
N ALA A 189 1.79 5.11 11.90
CA ALA A 189 1.02 3.95 12.34
C ALA A 189 1.55 3.33 13.64
N VAL A 190 0.65 2.85 14.51
CA VAL A 190 1.00 2.13 15.74
C VAL A 190 1.69 0.79 15.45
N LYS A 191 1.33 0.11 14.37
CA LYS A 191 2.04 -1.06 13.85
C LYS A 191 2.73 -0.72 12.54
N ASN A 192 2.26 -1.26 11.42
CA ASN A 192 2.96 -1.16 10.15
C ASN A 192 2.43 0.04 9.38
N ALA A 193 3.32 0.83 8.77
CA ALA A 193 2.87 1.98 8.00
C ALA A 193 2.15 1.52 6.72
N LEU A 194 2.79 0.65 5.92
CA LEU A 194 2.20 0.03 4.74
C LEU A 194 2.12 -1.49 4.90
N LYS A 195 0.94 -2.07 4.69
CA LYS A 195 0.72 -3.52 4.79
C LYS A 195 -0.13 -4.04 3.63
N GLY A 196 0.44 -4.89 2.79
CA GLY A 196 -0.31 -5.70 1.83
C GLY A 196 0.02 -7.17 2.06
N ASN A 197 -0.98 -7.99 2.36
CA ASN A 197 -0.73 -9.40 2.72
C ASN A 197 -0.08 -10.15 1.55
N ASP A 198 -0.54 -9.93 0.32
CA ASP A 198 0.01 -10.60 -0.86
C ASP A 198 1.20 -9.85 -1.45
N SER A 199 1.17 -8.52 -1.48
CA SER A 199 2.35 -7.74 -1.83
C SER A 199 2.25 -6.28 -1.39
N VAL A 200 3.40 -5.63 -1.27
CA VAL A 200 3.49 -4.17 -1.35
C VAL A 200 4.43 -3.78 -2.47
N ALA A 201 3.96 -3.01 -3.44
CA ALA A 201 4.74 -2.56 -4.58
C ALA A 201 4.71 -1.03 -4.72
N ILE A 202 5.90 -0.43 -4.79
CA ILE A 202 6.09 1.01 -4.94
C ILE A 202 6.79 1.27 -6.27
N LYS A 203 6.14 2.01 -7.17
CA LYS A 203 6.73 2.39 -8.46
C LYS A 203 7.61 3.63 -8.31
N ASP A 204 7.05 4.68 -7.70
CA ASP A 204 7.65 6.01 -7.55
C ASP A 204 6.86 6.82 -6.50
N GLY A 205 7.32 8.02 -6.17
CA GLY A 205 6.67 8.98 -5.27
C GLY A 205 7.60 9.56 -4.20
N ILE A 206 7.05 10.42 -3.36
CA ILE A 206 7.71 10.96 -2.16
C ILE A 206 6.98 10.38 -0.96
N ILE A 207 7.61 9.48 -0.22
CA ILE A 207 6.93 8.65 0.78
C ILE A 207 7.64 8.78 2.12
N THR A 208 6.91 9.17 3.16
CA THR A 208 7.42 9.26 4.54
C THR A 208 6.63 8.34 5.45
N LEU A 209 7.30 7.37 6.08
CA LEU A 209 6.68 6.35 6.90
C LEU A 209 7.24 6.40 8.32
N THR A 210 6.35 6.46 9.31
CA THR A 210 6.67 6.28 10.73
C THR A 210 5.84 5.12 11.27
N ALA A 211 6.50 4.05 11.71
CA ALA A 211 5.85 2.81 12.12
C ALA A 211 6.31 2.36 13.51
N GLY A 212 5.36 2.00 14.38
CA GLY A 212 5.66 1.31 15.65
C GLY A 212 6.01 -0.17 15.49
N LYS A 213 5.91 -0.70 14.27
CA LYS A 213 6.47 -2.00 13.83
C LYS A 213 7.24 -1.81 12.53
N ASP A 214 6.79 -2.41 11.43
CA ASP A 214 7.51 -2.40 10.17
C ASP A 214 7.12 -1.20 9.31
N GLY A 215 8.08 -0.63 8.59
CA GLY A 215 7.78 0.42 7.61
C GLY A 215 6.86 -0.12 6.50
N ILE A 216 7.33 -1.14 5.79
CA ILE A 216 6.62 -1.78 4.69
C ILE A 216 6.61 -3.28 4.91
N LYS A 217 5.42 -3.90 4.93
CA LYS A 217 5.28 -5.34 5.23
C LYS A 217 4.39 -6.09 4.23
N SER A 218 4.82 -7.28 3.85
CA SER A 218 4.02 -8.34 3.25
C SER A 218 4.29 -9.69 3.92
N ASP A 219 3.26 -10.51 4.14
CA ASP A 219 3.31 -11.69 5.02
C ASP A 219 2.65 -12.98 4.50
N ASN A 220 2.20 -13.04 3.24
CA ASN A 220 1.75 -14.31 2.65
C ASN A 220 2.92 -15.30 2.51
N GLU A 221 2.93 -16.38 3.29
CA GLU A 221 3.97 -17.42 3.25
C GLU A 221 3.61 -18.62 2.35
N ASP A 222 2.33 -18.76 1.97
CA ASP A 222 1.80 -20.03 1.45
C ASP A 222 1.68 -20.05 -0.08
N GLU A 223 1.45 -18.90 -0.69
CA GLU A 223 1.16 -18.79 -2.11
C GLU A 223 2.38 -18.33 -2.92
N PRO A 224 2.82 -19.09 -3.94
CA PRO A 224 3.90 -18.68 -4.81
C PRO A 224 3.61 -17.36 -5.54
N GLY A 225 4.59 -16.47 -5.60
CA GLY A 225 4.46 -15.16 -6.25
C GLY A 225 3.75 -14.10 -5.40
N LYS A 226 3.52 -14.38 -4.11
CA LYS A 226 3.00 -13.45 -3.11
C LYS A 226 4.00 -13.31 -1.95
N GLY A 227 3.62 -12.55 -0.92
CA GLY A 227 4.46 -12.28 0.24
C GLY A 227 5.67 -11.39 -0.06
N TYR A 228 5.62 -10.57 -1.11
CA TYR A 228 6.79 -9.80 -1.56
C TYR A 228 6.66 -8.30 -1.30
N VAL A 229 7.81 -7.64 -1.16
CA VAL A 229 7.93 -6.19 -1.23
C VAL A 229 8.75 -5.82 -2.46
N TYR A 230 8.24 -4.89 -3.27
CA TYR A 230 8.90 -4.36 -4.45
C TYR A 230 9.01 -2.84 -4.38
N VAL A 231 10.20 -2.28 -4.60
CA VAL A 231 10.43 -0.84 -4.75
C VAL A 231 11.19 -0.59 -6.06
N GLY A 232 10.50 -0.02 -7.04
CA GLY A 232 11.08 0.34 -8.33
C GLY A 232 11.78 1.69 -8.34
N GLY A 233 11.37 2.62 -7.46
CA GLY A 233 11.83 4.01 -7.48
C GLY A 233 11.24 4.86 -6.35
N GLY A 234 11.35 6.19 -6.51
CA GLY A 234 10.86 7.17 -5.54
C GLY A 234 11.90 7.63 -4.51
N THR A 235 11.47 8.55 -3.65
CA THR A 235 12.20 9.01 -2.47
C THR A 235 11.43 8.56 -1.23
N LEU A 236 12.03 7.66 -0.45
CA LEU A 236 11.41 7.07 0.72
C LEU A 236 12.19 7.45 1.97
N ASP A 237 11.49 7.97 2.98
CA ASP A 237 12.00 8.15 4.34
C ASP A 237 11.23 7.22 5.27
N ILE A 238 11.91 6.23 5.87
CA ILE A 238 11.29 5.20 6.70
C ILE A 238 11.90 5.23 8.10
N THR A 239 11.06 5.49 9.10
CA THR A 239 11.39 5.30 10.51
C THR A 239 10.51 4.19 11.08
N ALA A 240 11.10 3.12 11.57
CA ALA A 240 10.36 1.93 12.00
C ALA A 240 10.97 1.34 13.28
N ALA A 241 10.14 0.91 14.22
CA ALA A 241 10.63 0.28 15.46
C ALA A 241 10.99 -1.21 15.28
N ASP A 242 10.76 -1.78 14.10
CA ASP A 242 11.20 -3.14 13.75
C ASP A 242 11.92 -3.11 12.40
N ASP A 243 11.38 -3.67 11.32
CA ASP A 243 12.05 -3.71 10.02
C ASP A 243 11.65 -2.54 9.10
N ALA A 244 12.58 -2.05 8.26
CA ALA A 244 12.22 -1.02 7.26
C ALA A 244 11.36 -1.64 6.15
N LEU A 245 11.87 -2.71 5.54
CA LEU A 245 11.22 -3.49 4.50
C LEU A 245 11.15 -4.96 4.95
N GLN A 246 9.95 -5.50 5.08
CA GLN A 246 9.73 -6.92 5.32
C GLN A 246 8.85 -7.54 4.24
N GLY A 247 9.45 -8.36 3.40
CA GLY A 247 8.74 -9.25 2.48
C GLY A 247 8.96 -10.68 2.93
N GLN A 248 7.89 -11.37 3.30
CA GLN A 248 7.98 -12.73 3.81
C GLN A 248 8.69 -13.70 2.87
N GLN A 249 8.37 -13.63 1.58
CA GLN A 249 9.01 -14.44 0.55
C GLN A 249 10.17 -13.70 -0.09
N ASP A 250 9.96 -12.49 -0.63
CA ASP A 250 11.02 -11.77 -1.34
C ASP A 250 10.99 -10.26 -1.07
N VAL A 251 12.15 -9.61 -1.13
CA VAL A 251 12.28 -8.15 -1.18
C VAL A 251 13.15 -7.78 -2.37
N THR A 252 12.60 -6.94 -3.26
CA THR A 252 13.34 -6.39 -4.40
C THR A 252 13.30 -4.87 -4.35
N VAL A 253 14.46 -4.24 -4.50
CA VAL A 253 14.61 -2.80 -4.63
C VAL A 253 15.45 -2.50 -5.86
N SER A 254 14.80 -2.12 -6.95
CA SER A 254 15.45 -1.86 -8.25
C SER A 254 15.98 -0.43 -8.38
N GLY A 255 15.48 0.51 -7.57
CA GLY A 255 15.84 1.92 -7.69
C GLY A 255 15.28 2.79 -6.56
N GLY A 256 15.52 4.09 -6.67
CA GLY A 256 15.06 5.11 -5.73
C GLY A 256 16.15 5.62 -4.76
N SER A 257 15.74 6.52 -3.88
CA SER A 257 16.52 7.04 -2.77
C SER A 257 15.79 6.73 -1.47
N ILE A 258 16.27 5.73 -0.74
CA ILE A 258 15.62 5.21 0.46
C ILE A 258 16.50 5.50 1.66
N LEU A 259 15.96 6.25 2.60
CA LEU A 259 16.62 6.61 3.85
C LEU A 259 15.88 5.94 5.01
N VAL A 260 16.58 5.16 5.83
CA VAL A 260 15.96 4.37 6.90
C VAL A 260 16.56 4.63 8.27
N SER A 261 15.71 4.66 9.30
CA SER A 261 16.10 4.62 10.71
C SER A 261 15.28 3.55 11.40
N VAL A 262 15.90 2.39 11.68
CA VAL A 262 15.20 1.22 12.19
C VAL A 262 15.95 0.51 13.30
N GLU A 263 15.21 -0.04 14.26
CA GLU A 263 15.79 -0.84 15.37
C GLU A 263 16.07 -2.29 14.94
N GLY A 264 15.25 -2.83 14.04
CA GLY A 264 15.43 -4.15 13.43
C GLY A 264 16.32 -4.11 12.19
N LYS A 265 15.91 -4.85 11.15
CA LYS A 265 16.66 -4.95 9.90
C LYS A 265 16.21 -3.90 8.91
N THR A 266 17.15 -3.42 8.12
CA THR A 266 16.82 -2.60 6.95
C THR A 266 15.99 -3.40 5.93
N VAL A 267 16.34 -4.67 5.72
CA VAL A 267 15.60 -5.60 4.85
C VAL A 267 15.46 -6.93 5.58
N ASN A 268 14.24 -7.45 5.67
CA ASN A 268 13.94 -8.76 6.24
C ASN A 268 13.13 -9.60 5.26
N SER A 269 13.68 -10.76 4.90
CA SER A 269 13.00 -11.73 4.04
C SER A 269 13.51 -13.14 4.31
N LYS A 270 12.64 -14.15 4.16
CA LYS A 270 13.04 -15.56 4.22
C LYS A 270 13.56 -16.08 2.87
N GLY A 271 13.17 -15.47 1.76
CA GLY A 271 13.65 -15.81 0.41
C GLY A 271 14.60 -14.75 -0.13
N THR A 272 14.34 -14.25 -1.33
CA THR A 272 15.31 -13.45 -2.08
C THR A 272 15.37 -12.00 -1.58
N GLN A 273 16.57 -11.45 -1.54
CA GLN A 273 16.81 -10.03 -1.32
C GLN A 273 17.63 -9.48 -2.49
N ASP A 274 16.97 -8.85 -3.46
CA ASP A 274 17.60 -8.25 -4.63
C ASP A 274 17.60 -6.72 -4.53
N ILE A 275 18.70 -6.16 -4.05
CA ILE A 275 18.81 -4.74 -3.69
C ILE A 275 19.86 -4.07 -4.58
N ALA A 276 19.43 -3.12 -5.40
CA ALA A 276 20.31 -2.30 -6.21
C ALA A 276 21.33 -1.55 -5.33
N GLN A 277 22.57 -1.40 -5.80
CA GLN A 277 23.63 -0.78 -5.01
C GLN A 277 23.33 0.70 -4.72
N GLY A 278 23.55 1.11 -3.47
CA GLY A 278 23.47 2.51 -3.05
C GLY A 278 22.07 3.10 -2.90
N VAL A 279 21.01 2.31 -3.13
CA VAL A 279 19.63 2.80 -3.07
C VAL A 279 19.09 2.93 -1.65
N ILE A 280 19.62 2.18 -0.67
CA ILE A 280 19.23 2.27 0.74
C ILE A 280 20.38 2.78 1.60
N ASN A 281 20.11 3.85 2.36
CA ASN A 281 21.05 4.46 3.29
C ASN A 281 20.43 4.51 4.69
N ARG A 282 21.26 4.31 5.73
CA ARG A 282 20.84 4.50 7.13
C ARG A 282 21.08 5.94 7.57
N LYS A 283 20.13 6.48 8.36
CA LYS A 283 20.28 7.76 9.05
C LYS A 283 21.32 7.69 10.17
#